data_AF-A0A956NHT1-F1
#
_entry.id   AF-A0A956NHT1-F1
#
_cell.length_a   1.000
_cell.length_b   1.000
_cell.length_c   1.000
_cell.angle_alpha   90.00
_cell.angle_beta   90.00
_cell.angle_gamma   90.00
#
_symmetry.space_group_name_H-M   'P 1'
#
loop_
_entity.id
_entity.type
_entity.pdbx_description
1 polymer ?
#
loop_
_entity_poly.entity_id
_entity_poly.type
_entity_poly.pdbx_seq_one_letter_code
_entity_poly.pdbx_strand_id
1 'polypeptide(L)'
;QAGYGYVPYSSLESVIEQNKESYYLTLRRTQGTLRSESPDWTPWLTFFLQCLQKQKRRLAEKLERENLMRSSLGEAAVSILELVTQHGEVSVGDIINSTGMARATAKKRVNELVESGHLERRGKGRGTRYIRAQR
;
A
#
# COMPACT_ATOMS: atom_id res chain seq x y z
N GLN A 1 19.66 12.90 7.53
CA GLN A 1 18.45 12.37 6.85
C GLN A 1 18.02 11.11 7.59
N ALA A 2 16.92 11.15 8.34
CA ALA A 2 16.39 9.97 8.99
C ALA A 2 15.78 9.07 7.92
N GLY A 3 16.37 7.89 7.70
CA GLY A 3 16.03 6.90 6.67
C GLY A 3 14.64 6.27 6.80
N TYR A 4 13.59 7.09 6.81
CA TYR A 4 12.23 6.61 6.60
C TYR A 4 12.01 6.47 5.11
N GLY A 5 12.05 5.21 4.64
CA GLY A 5 11.54 4.85 3.33
C GLY A 5 10.14 5.44 3.18
N TYR A 6 9.94 6.25 2.15
CA TYR A 6 8.65 6.80 1.78
C TYR A 6 7.73 5.64 1.41
N VAL A 7 7.01 5.12 2.39
CA VAL A 7 6.03 4.06 2.22
C VAL A 7 4.68 4.78 2.07
N PRO A 8 4.09 4.85 0.87
CA PRO A 8 2.85 5.60 0.61
C PRO A 8 1.62 4.86 1.15
N TYR A 9 1.70 4.32 2.36
CA TYR A 9 0.64 3.54 2.96
C TYR A 9 0.02 4.34 4.09
N SER A 10 -1.03 5.08 3.71
CA SER A 10 -1.91 5.84 4.61
C SER A 10 -1.18 6.94 5.38
N SER A 11 -1.05 8.13 4.77
CA SER A 11 -0.76 9.34 5.52
C SER A 11 -1.71 9.45 6.71
N LEU A 12 -1.20 9.86 7.87
CA LEU A 12 -2.03 10.18 9.02
C LEU A 12 -3.11 11.21 8.64
N GLU A 13 -2.79 12.10 7.69
CA GLU A 13 -3.72 13.06 7.10
C GLU A 13 -4.92 12.36 6.46
N SER A 14 -4.76 11.22 5.79
CA SER A 14 -5.88 10.46 5.21
C SER A 14 -6.80 9.87 6.28
N VAL A 15 -6.24 9.50 7.44
CA VAL A 15 -7.03 9.01 8.59
C VAL A 15 -7.77 10.18 9.24
N ILE A 16 -7.13 11.34 9.36
CA ILE A 16 -7.74 12.56 9.89
C ILE A 16 -8.84 13.08 8.94
N GLU A 17 -8.58 13.08 7.63
CA GLU A 17 -9.50 13.44 6.55
C GLU A 17 -10.82 12.67 6.67
N GLN A 18 -10.72 11.35 6.84
CA GLN A 18 -11.88 10.47 7.01
C GLN A 18 -12.63 10.68 8.33
N ASN A 19 -12.08 11.41 9.29
CA ASN A 19 -12.70 11.73 10.57
C ASN A 19 -12.70 13.25 10.84
N LYS A 20 -12.80 14.07 9.79
CA LYS A 20 -12.68 15.53 9.83
C LYS A 20 -13.58 16.21 10.85
N GLU A 21 -14.84 15.79 10.94
CA GLU A 21 -15.80 16.38 11.89
C GLU A 21 -15.36 16.15 13.34
N SER A 22 -14.90 14.95 13.67
CA SER A 22 -14.41 14.59 15.00
C SER A 22 -13.10 15.31 15.34
N TYR A 23 -12.21 15.48 14.36
CA TYR A 23 -10.99 16.29 14.49
C TYR A 23 -11.32 17.73 14.88
N TYR A 24 -12.20 18.41 14.13
CA TYR A 24 -12.54 19.80 14.41
C TYR A 24 -13.32 19.96 15.73
N LEU A 25 -14.20 19.00 16.07
CA LEU A 25 -14.95 19.03 17.32
C LEU A 25 -14.05 18.87 18.56
N THR A 26 -13.11 17.92 18.53
CA THR A 26 -12.20 17.65 19.65
C THR A 26 -11.14 18.73 19.81
N LEU A 27 -10.63 19.27 18.70
CA LEU A 27 -9.73 20.42 18.71
C LEU A 27 -10.42 21.66 19.28
N ARG A 28 -11.65 21.97 18.84
CA ARG A 28 -12.40 23.13 19.35
C ARG A 28 -12.70 23.03 20.85
N ARG A 29 -13.04 21.83 21.34
CA ARG A 29 -13.26 21.59 22.79
C ARG A 29 -11.99 21.83 23.60
N THR A 30 -10.86 21.31 23.13
CA THR A 30 -9.54 21.50 23.77
C THR A 30 -9.10 22.95 23.71
N GLN A 31 -9.32 23.63 22.58
CA GLN A 31 -9.00 25.05 22.43
C GLN A 31 -9.84 25.96 23.34
N GLY A 32 -11.09 25.57 23.63
CA GLY A 32 -11.97 26.30 24.55
C GLY A 32 -11.49 26.28 26.00
N THR A 33 -10.69 25.30 26.39
CA THR A 33 -10.15 25.16 27.76
C THR A 33 -8.73 25.72 27.90
N LEU A 34 -8.07 26.13 26.81
CA LEU A 34 -6.69 26.64 26.81
C LEU A 34 -6.46 27.88 27.70
N ARG A 35 -7.51 28.67 27.95
CA ARG A 35 -7.44 29.88 28.79
C ARG A 35 -7.77 29.62 30.27
N SER A 36 -8.12 28.39 30.65
CA SER A 36 -8.36 28.06 32.05
C SER A 36 -7.05 27.77 32.77
N GLU A 37 -7.06 27.82 34.10
CA GLU A 37 -5.92 27.43 34.94
C GLU A 37 -5.58 25.93 34.80
N SER A 38 -6.52 25.12 34.31
CA SER A 38 -6.35 23.69 34.06
C SER A 38 -6.95 23.28 32.69
N PRO A 39 -6.19 23.45 31.59
CA PRO A 39 -6.66 23.07 30.25
C PRO A 39 -6.94 21.57 30.14
N ASP A 40 -8.06 21.21 29.51
CA ASP A 40 -8.44 19.81 29.27
C ASP A 40 -7.93 19.34 27.89
N TRP A 41 -6.84 18.59 27.92
CA TRP A 41 -6.22 17.98 26.73
C TRP A 41 -6.79 16.60 26.38
N THR A 42 -7.61 16.03 27.26
CA THR A 42 -8.13 14.66 27.15
C THR A 42 -8.85 14.41 25.81
N PRO A 43 -9.72 15.32 25.30
CA PRO A 43 -10.43 15.09 24.05
C PRO A 43 -9.51 15.00 22.84
N TRP A 44 -8.49 15.87 22.78
CA TRP A 44 -7.53 15.89 21.68
C TRP A 44 -6.58 14.68 21.72
N LEU A 45 -6.03 14.37 22.90
CA LEU A 45 -5.13 13.22 23.06
C LEU A 45 -5.85 11.90 22.75
N THR A 46 -7.09 11.75 23.19
CA THR A 46 -7.90 10.56 22.91
C THR A 46 -8.13 10.41 21.40
N PHE A 47 -8.53 11.48 20.71
CA PHE A 47 -8.72 11.47 19.26
C PHE A 47 -7.43 11.10 18.52
N PHE A 48 -6.31 11.73 18.89
CA PHE A 48 -5.02 11.48 18.26
C PHE A 48 -4.57 10.02 18.40
N LEU A 49 -4.67 9.46 19.62
CA LEU A 49 -4.33 8.06 19.88
C LEU A 49 -5.24 7.08 19.13
N GLN A 50 -6.52 7.40 18.98
CA GLN A 50 -7.44 6.60 18.17
C GLN A 50 -7.08 6.63 16.67
N CYS A 51 -6.67 7.80 16.14
CA CYS A 51 -6.17 7.90 14.77
C CYS A 51 -4.93 7.04 14.57
N LEU A 52 -3.96 7.08 15.49
CA LEU A 52 -2.76 6.24 15.44
C LEU A 52 -3.10 4.75 15.51
N GLN A 53 -4.01 4.35 16.40
CA GLN A 53 -4.46 2.96 16.49
C GLN A 53 -5.11 2.48 15.18
N LYS A 54 -5.94 3.32 14.56
CA LYS A 54 -6.60 3.02 13.28
C LYS A 54 -5.58 2.90 12.14
N GLN A 55 -4.56 3.76 12.11
CA GLN A 55 -3.46 3.68 11.14
C GLN A 55 -2.67 2.38 11.32
N LYS A 56 -2.28 2.05 12.56
CA LYS A 56 -1.55 0.80 12.87
C LYS A 56 -2.33 -0.43 12.41
N ARG A 57 -3.62 -0.51 12.72
CA ARG A 57 -4.47 -1.65 12.33
C ARG A 57 -4.55 -1.79 10.81
N ARG A 58 -4.77 -0.70 10.08
CA ARG A 58 -4.79 -0.70 8.61
C ARG A 58 -3.47 -1.17 8.01
N LEU A 59 -2.35 -0.79 8.61
CA LEU A 59 -1.03 -1.24 8.18
C LEU A 59 -0.85 -2.74 8.45
N ALA A 60 -1.21 -3.21 9.63
CA ALA A 60 -1.12 -4.63 9.99
C ALA A 60 -1.96 -5.52 9.05
N GLU A 61 -3.21 -5.15 8.78
CA GLU A 61 -4.08 -5.88 7.84
C GLU A 61 -3.51 -5.90 6.41
N LYS A 62 -2.86 -4.82 5.98
CA LYS A 62 -2.20 -4.77 4.66
C LYS A 62 -0.98 -5.68 4.61
N LEU A 63 -0.14 -5.65 5.64
CA LEU A 63 1.02 -6.53 5.78
C LEU A 63 0.61 -8.00 5.82
N GLU A 64 -0.45 -8.33 6.54
CA GLU A 64 -0.97 -9.69 6.62
C GLU A 64 -1.47 -10.18 5.27
N ARG A 65 -2.23 -9.36 4.53
CA ARG A 65 -2.64 -9.67 3.16
C ARG A 65 -1.44 -9.88 2.23
N GLU A 66 -0.41 -9.04 2.35
CA GLU A 66 0.80 -9.18 1.57
C GLU A 66 1.57 -10.45 1.93
N ASN A 67 1.65 -10.80 3.22
CA ASN A 67 2.32 -12.01 3.68
C ASN A 67 1.57 -13.28 3.23
N LEU A 68 0.24 -13.28 3.30
CA LEU A 68 -0.60 -14.35 2.77
C LEU A 68 -0.41 -14.50 1.26
N MET A 69 -0.37 -13.38 0.52
CA MET A 69 -0.09 -13.37 -0.91
C MET A 69 1.32 -13.90 -1.25
N ARG A 70 2.34 -13.53 -0.46
CA ARG A 70 3.71 -14.07 -0.58
C ARG A 70 3.73 -15.58 -0.34
N SER A 71 3.00 -16.06 0.66
CA SER A 71 2.93 -17.49 0.98
C SER A 71 2.20 -18.33 -0.08
N SER A 72 1.22 -17.76 -0.80
CA SER A 72 0.44 -18.48 -1.81
C SER A 72 1.03 -18.40 -3.24
N LEU A 73 1.64 -17.27 -3.62
CA LEU A 73 2.18 -17.05 -4.97
C LEU A 73 3.68 -17.35 -5.11
N GLY A 74 4.41 -17.42 -3.99
CA GLY A 74 5.86 -17.56 -3.96
C GLY A 74 6.62 -16.26 -4.29
N GLU A 75 7.87 -16.15 -3.84
CA GLU A 75 8.67 -14.90 -3.93
C GLU A 75 8.81 -14.35 -5.36
N ALA A 76 9.02 -15.24 -6.32
CA ALA A 76 9.17 -14.90 -7.74
C ALA A 76 7.96 -14.13 -8.31
N ALA A 77 6.74 -14.57 -7.96
CA ALA A 77 5.51 -13.95 -8.43
C ALA A 77 5.26 -12.60 -7.76
N VAL A 78 5.63 -12.47 -6.48
CA VAL A 78 5.54 -11.20 -5.75
C VAL A 78 6.46 -10.16 -6.37
N SER A 79 7.72 -10.51 -6.66
CA SER A 79 8.65 -9.57 -7.30
C SER A 79 8.16 -9.09 -8.67
N ILE A 80 7.51 -9.95 -9.46
CA ILE A 80 6.90 -9.55 -10.74
C ILE A 80 5.77 -8.54 -10.51
N LEU A 81 4.89 -8.80 -9.53
CA LEU A 81 3.78 -7.90 -9.23
C LEU A 81 4.22 -6.56 -8.64
N GLU A 82 5.26 -6.55 -7.80
CA GLU A 82 5.90 -5.34 -7.30
C GLU A 82 6.47 -4.52 -8.46
N LEU A 83 7.18 -5.16 -9.40
CA LEU A 83 7.75 -4.52 -10.57
C LEU A 83 6.66 -3.84 -11.43
N VAL A 84 5.55 -4.54 -11.69
CA VAL A 84 4.40 -4.00 -12.43
C VAL A 84 3.77 -2.81 -11.68
N THR A 85 3.68 -2.89 -10.36
CA THR A 85 3.10 -1.83 -9.54
C THR A 85 3.96 -0.56 -9.54
N GLN A 86 5.29 -0.71 -9.56
CA GLN A 86 6.23 0.42 -9.62
C GLN A 86 6.30 1.08 -11.00
N HIS A 87 6.28 0.29 -12.07
CA HIS A 87 6.48 0.79 -13.45
C HIS A 87 5.17 1.02 -14.21
N GLY A 88 4.04 0.62 -13.65
CA GLY A 88 2.71 0.65 -14.30
C GLY A 88 2.51 -0.46 -15.33
N GLU A 89 3.44 -0.58 -16.29
CA GLU A 89 3.43 -1.62 -17.31
C GLU A 89 4.83 -2.20 -17.57
N VAL A 90 4.94 -3.53 -17.63
CA VAL A 90 6.23 -4.22 -17.82
C VAL A 90 6.19 -5.21 -18.97
N SER A 91 7.33 -5.42 -19.62
CA SER A 91 7.53 -6.51 -20.58
C SER A 91 8.20 -7.71 -19.93
N VAL A 92 8.21 -8.87 -20.61
CA VAL A 92 9.00 -10.03 -20.16
C VAL A 92 10.50 -9.70 -20.08
N GLY A 93 10.99 -8.78 -20.93
CA GLY A 93 12.38 -8.32 -20.90
C GLY A 93 12.70 -7.58 -19.60
N ASP A 94 11.81 -6.69 -19.18
CA ASP A 94 11.97 -5.92 -17.93
C ASP A 94 11.97 -6.84 -16.71
N ILE A 95 11.11 -7.87 -16.73
CA ILE A 95 11.05 -8.90 -15.69
C ILE A 95 12.37 -9.66 -15.61
N ILE A 96 12.91 -10.12 -16.75
CA ILE A 96 14.20 -10.84 -16.79
C ILE A 96 15.33 -9.96 -16.26
N ASN A 97 15.40 -8.70 -16.72
CA ASN A 97 16.45 -7.77 -16.31
C ASN A 97 16.40 -7.44 -14.81
N SER A 98 15.20 -7.30 -14.25
CA SER A 98 15.03 -6.96 -12.84
C SER A 98 15.17 -8.16 -11.90
N THR A 99 14.69 -9.35 -12.31
CA THR A 99 14.64 -10.54 -11.45
C THR A 99 15.76 -11.56 -11.69
N GLY A 100 16.50 -11.43 -12.79
CA GLY A 100 17.55 -12.39 -13.18
C GLY A 100 17.04 -13.78 -13.60
N MET A 101 15.72 -13.98 -13.71
CA MET A 101 15.13 -15.27 -14.05
C MET A 101 15.42 -15.68 -15.50
N ALA A 102 15.56 -16.98 -15.73
CA ALA A 102 15.58 -17.53 -17.08
C ALA A 102 14.27 -17.20 -17.83
N ARG A 103 14.38 -16.89 -19.13
CA ARG A 103 13.24 -16.46 -19.98
C ARG A 103 12.05 -17.43 -19.95
N ALA A 104 12.31 -18.74 -19.91
CA ALA A 104 11.27 -19.75 -19.84
C ALA A 104 10.50 -19.70 -18.50
N THR A 105 11.22 -19.55 -17.39
CA THR A 105 10.66 -19.40 -16.04
C THR A 105 9.84 -18.12 -15.92
N ALA A 106 10.38 -16.99 -16.37
CA ALA A 106 9.68 -15.71 -16.35
C ALA A 106 8.36 -15.78 -17.14
N LYS A 107 8.37 -16.36 -18.35
CA LYS A 107 7.14 -16.57 -19.13
C LYS A 107 6.13 -17.46 -18.42
N LYS A 108 6.57 -18.57 -17.82
CA LYS A 108 5.68 -19.49 -17.10
C LYS A 108 4.98 -18.77 -15.94
N ARG A 109 5.75 -18.05 -15.11
CA ARG A 109 5.21 -17.30 -13.95
C ARG A 109 4.27 -16.18 -14.36
N VAL A 110 4.61 -15.44 -15.41
CA VAL A 110 3.73 -14.38 -15.94
C VAL A 110 2.42 -14.97 -16.46
N ASN A 111 2.46 -16.11 -17.14
CA ASN A 111 1.23 -16.78 -17.59
C ASN A 111 0.37 -17.27 -16.41
N GLU A 112 0.99 -17.89 -15.39
CA GLU A 112 0.28 -18.30 -14.16
C GLU A 112 -0.42 -17.08 -13.50
N LEU A 113 0.26 -15.93 -13.43
CA LEU A 113 -0.31 -14.69 -12.89
C LEU A 113 -1.42 -14.06 -13.76
N VAL A 114 -1.39 -14.28 -15.08
CA VAL A 114 -2.46 -13.87 -15.98
C VAL A 114 -3.67 -14.79 -15.83
N GLU A 115 -3.44 -16.10 -15.77
CA GLU A 115 -4.49 -17.12 -15.57
C GLU A 115 -5.19 -16.96 -14.21
N SER A 116 -4.44 -16.64 -13.16
CA SER A 116 -4.99 -16.35 -11.83
C SER A 116 -5.65 -14.97 -11.72
N GLY A 117 -5.62 -14.16 -12.80
CA GLY A 117 -6.23 -12.83 -12.85
C GLY A 117 -5.51 -11.75 -12.04
N HIS A 118 -4.23 -11.92 -11.72
CA HIS A 118 -3.41 -10.88 -11.07
C HIS A 118 -2.78 -9.91 -12.08
N LEU A 119 -2.52 -10.37 -13.31
CA LEU A 119 -1.99 -9.59 -14.41
C LEU A 119 -2.95 -9.60 -15.61
N GLU A 120 -2.98 -8.51 -16.35
CA GLU A 120 -3.65 -8.42 -17.63
C GLU A 120 -2.62 -8.20 -18.74
N ARG A 121 -2.79 -8.94 -19.85
CA ARG A 121 -1.92 -8.83 -21.02
C ARG A 121 -2.44 -7.76 -21.97
N ARG A 122 -1.68 -6.67 -22.15
CA ARG A 122 -1.92 -5.66 -23.18
C ARG A 122 -1.03 -5.88 -24.40
N GLY A 123 -1.64 -5.86 -25.58
CA GLY A 123 -0.96 -6.01 -26.87
C GLY A 123 -0.71 -7.45 -27.31
N LYS A 124 -0.12 -7.60 -28.51
CA LYS A 124 0.20 -8.88 -29.16
C LYS A 124 1.63 -8.87 -29.71
N GLY A 125 2.33 -9.99 -29.59
CA GLY A 125 3.65 -10.19 -30.20
C GLY A 125 4.80 -9.54 -29.43
N ARG A 126 5.67 -8.80 -30.14
CA ARG A 126 6.89 -8.20 -29.55
C ARG A 126 6.60 -7.00 -28.63
N GLY A 127 5.41 -6.39 -28.74
CA GLY A 127 4.97 -5.28 -27.91
C GLY A 127 4.06 -5.69 -26.75
N THR A 128 4.07 -6.96 -26.33
CA THR A 128 3.25 -7.41 -25.21
C THR A 128 3.74 -6.78 -23.90
N ARG A 129 2.84 -6.06 -23.24
CA ARG A 129 3.01 -5.47 -21.91
C ARG A 129 2.05 -6.11 -20.93
N TYR A 130 2.43 -6.15 -19.67
CA TYR A 130 1.64 -6.68 -18.58
C TYR A 130 1.36 -5.56 -17.58
N ILE A 131 0.09 -5.42 -17.22
CA ILE A 131 -0.38 -4.46 -16.22
C ILE A 131 -1.04 -5.21 -15.06
N ARG A 132 -1.13 -4.56 -13.90
CA ARG A 132 -1.84 -5.13 -12.77
C ARG A 132 -3.33 -5.15 -13.08
N ALA A 133 -3.97 -6.31 -12.92
CA ALA A 133 -5.41 -6.42 -13.08
C ALA A 133 -6.11 -5.59 -12.00
N GLN A 134 -7.01 -4.69 -12.42
CA GLN A 134 -7.90 -3.96 -11.50
C GLN A 134 -9.09 -4.89 -11.21
N ARG A 135 -9.16 -5.40 -9.97
CA ARG A 135 -10.39 -6.00 -9.42
C ARG A 135 -10.99 -5.03 -8.41
#